data_AF-A0A399EMV1-F1
#
_entry.id   AF-A0A399EMV1-F1
#
_cell.length_a   1.000
_cell.length_b   1.000
_cell.length_c   1.000
_cell.angle_alpha   90.00
_cell.angle_beta   90.00
_cell.angle_gamma   90.00
#
_symmetry.space_group_name_H-M   'P 1'
#
loop_
_entity.id
_entity.type
_entity.pdbx_description
1 polymer ?
#
loop_
_entity_poly.entity_id
_entity_poly.type
_entity_poly.pdbx_seq_one_letter_code
_entity_poly.pdbx_strand_id
1 'polypeptide(L)'
;MDKTEFPLFHSFVTTWFSEGMDFSELDSVADEMAHSVRQQTKKDFLREVELMLEARDWKTVGEFVKEHGRRRLSPERLEQMLLTIKKHLEIGIRNHENIFGLD
;
A
#
# COMPACT_ATOMS: atom_id res chain seq x y z
N MET A 1 -0.25 12.45 -10.39
CA MET A 1 -0.25 11.87 -9.04
C MET A 1 0.90 12.49 -8.28
N ASP A 2 0.60 13.32 -7.29
CA ASP A 2 1.61 13.99 -6.48
C ASP A 2 1.88 13.18 -5.20
N LYS A 3 3.13 13.12 -4.72
CA LYS A 3 3.48 12.50 -3.42
C LYS A 3 2.74 13.13 -2.24
N THR A 4 2.25 14.36 -2.40
CA THR A 4 1.41 15.05 -1.43
C THR A 4 -0.04 14.56 -1.43
N GLU A 5 -0.52 13.98 -2.54
CA GLU A 5 -1.86 13.36 -2.63
C GLU A 5 -1.88 11.94 -2.07
N PHE A 6 -0.75 11.22 -2.19
CA PHE A 6 -0.63 9.82 -1.73
C PHE A 6 0.61 9.59 -0.85
N PRO A 7 0.71 10.29 0.30
CA PRO A 7 1.88 10.23 1.17
C PRO A 7 2.12 8.85 1.79
N LEU A 8 1.07 8.06 2.05
CA LEU A 8 1.22 6.74 2.66
C LEU A 8 1.65 5.71 1.64
N PHE A 9 1.11 5.77 0.41
CA PHE A 9 1.61 4.97 -0.70
C PHE A 9 3.06 5.33 -1.05
N HIS A 10 3.40 6.62 -1.09
CA HIS A 10 4.79 7.08 -1.24
C HIS A 10 5.70 6.45 -0.17
N SER A 11 5.30 6.53 1.10
CA SER A 11 6.04 5.95 2.22
C SER A 11 6.22 4.44 2.06
N PHE A 12 5.17 3.72 1.63
CA PHE A 12 5.23 2.29 1.37
C PHE A 12 6.29 1.93 0.32
N VAL A 13 6.26 2.56 -0.85
CA VAL A 13 7.18 2.20 -1.95
C VAL A 13 8.61 2.69 -1.73
N THR A 14 8.82 3.66 -0.82
CA THR A 14 10.16 4.20 -0.52
C THR A 14 10.81 3.56 0.70
N THR A 15 10.02 3.10 1.66
CA THR A 15 10.52 2.62 2.96
C THR A 15 10.28 1.12 3.15
N TRP A 16 9.06 0.65 2.89
CA TRP A 16 8.68 -0.73 3.16
C TRP A 16 9.04 -1.65 2.00
N PHE A 17 8.56 -1.35 0.79
CA PHE A 17 8.76 -2.17 -0.41
C PHE A 17 9.78 -1.56 -1.38
N SER A 18 10.95 -1.27 -0.84
CA SER A 18 12.03 -0.54 -1.53
C SER A 18 12.65 -1.32 -2.72
N GLU A 19 13.49 -0.64 -3.51
CA GLU A 19 14.15 -1.17 -4.72
C GLU A 19 14.87 -2.51 -4.50
N GLY A 20 15.40 -2.75 -3.30
CA GLY A 20 16.16 -3.96 -2.96
C GLY A 20 15.31 -5.20 -2.68
N MET A 21 13.98 -5.07 -2.57
CA MET A 21 13.10 -6.19 -2.25
C MET A 21 12.60 -6.93 -3.50
N ASP A 22 12.45 -8.24 -3.40
CA ASP A 22 11.78 -9.04 -4.43
C ASP A 22 10.26 -8.82 -4.36
N PHE A 23 9.58 -9.05 -5.49
CA PHE A 23 8.13 -8.98 -5.52
C PHE A 23 7.48 -10.11 -4.72
N SER A 24 8.14 -11.26 -4.55
CA SER A 24 7.68 -12.37 -3.71
C SER A 24 7.57 -11.99 -2.23
N GLU A 25 8.30 -10.96 -1.78
CA GLU A 25 8.31 -10.48 -0.39
C GLU A 25 7.16 -9.51 -0.09
N LEU A 26 6.38 -9.13 -1.11
CA LEU A 26 5.30 -8.14 -0.98
C LEU A 26 4.28 -8.50 0.10
N ASP A 27 3.88 -9.77 0.20
CA ASP A 27 2.87 -10.21 1.17
C ASP A 27 3.38 -10.05 2.61
N SER A 28 4.61 -10.47 2.90
CA SER A 28 5.23 -10.30 4.22
C SER A 28 5.48 -8.84 4.56
N VAL A 29 5.90 -8.02 3.60
CA VAL A 29 6.16 -6.59 3.81
C VAL A 29 4.87 -5.83 4.10
N ALA A 30 3.79 -6.14 3.38
CA ALA A 30 2.48 -5.54 3.62
C ALA A 30 1.92 -5.95 4.99
N ASP A 31 2.11 -7.20 5.39
CA ASP A 31 1.70 -7.70 6.72
C ASP A 31 2.48 -7.01 7.84
N GLU A 32 3.82 -6.92 7.73
CA GLU A 32 4.68 -6.27 8.73
C GLU A 32 4.34 -4.79 8.89
N MET A 33 4.13 -4.08 7.77
CA MET A 33 3.71 -2.68 7.79
C MET A 33 2.36 -2.52 8.49
N ALA A 34 1.37 -3.36 8.16
CA ALA A 34 0.06 -3.32 8.80
C ALA A 34 0.17 -3.59 10.31
N HIS A 35 1.07 -4.47 10.78
CA HIS A 35 1.26 -4.67 12.21
C HIS A 35 1.97 -3.50 12.91
N SER A 36 2.80 -2.76 12.18
CA SER A 36 3.67 -1.71 12.75
C SER A 36 3.01 -0.34 12.84
N VAL A 37 2.01 -0.04 12.01
CA VAL A 37 1.39 1.29 11.96
C VAL A 37 0.11 1.40 12.80
N ARG A 38 -0.18 2.62 13.26
CA ARG A 38 -1.37 2.93 14.07
C ARG A 38 -2.66 2.73 13.28
N GLN A 39 -3.77 2.50 13.99
CA GLN A 39 -5.08 2.25 13.38
C GLN A 39 -5.50 3.35 12.39
N GLN A 40 -5.35 4.63 12.77
CA GLN A 40 -5.67 5.75 11.88
C GLN A 40 -4.84 5.70 10.59
N THR A 41 -3.53 5.43 10.70
CA THR A 41 -2.64 5.30 9.53
C THR A 41 -3.08 4.17 8.60
N LYS A 42 -3.59 3.06 9.14
CA LYS A 42 -4.14 1.98 8.32
C LYS A 42 -5.38 2.44 7.53
N LYS A 43 -6.31 3.11 8.21
CA LYS A 43 -7.56 3.62 7.61
C LYS A 43 -7.26 4.64 6.50
N ASP A 44 -6.33 5.57 6.76
CA ASP A 44 -5.92 6.57 5.78
C ASP A 44 -5.20 5.92 4.58
N PHE A 45 -4.31 4.95 4.83
CA PHE A 45 -3.61 4.27 3.74
C PHE A 45 -4.56 3.41 2.91
N LEU A 46 -5.53 2.76 3.55
CA LEU A 46 -6.55 1.98 2.85
C LEU A 46 -7.31 2.87 1.86
N ARG A 47 -7.69 4.08 2.28
CA ARG A 47 -8.37 5.05 1.40
C ARG A 47 -7.50 5.44 0.19
N GLU A 48 -6.21 5.70 0.39
CA GLU A 48 -5.30 5.97 -0.73
C GLU A 48 -5.26 4.81 -1.74
N VAL A 49 -5.15 3.57 -1.25
CA VAL A 49 -5.10 2.36 -2.08
C VAL A 49 -6.41 2.16 -2.83
N GLU A 50 -7.56 2.40 -2.19
CA GLU A 50 -8.88 2.30 -2.82
C GLU A 50 -9.05 3.31 -3.96
N LEU A 51 -8.62 4.56 -3.76
CA LEU A 51 -8.66 5.57 -4.82
C LEU A 51 -7.82 5.15 -6.05
N MET A 52 -6.64 4.56 -5.84
CA MET A 52 -5.81 4.06 -6.94
C MET A 52 -6.45 2.87 -7.66
N LEU A 53 -7.03 1.94 -6.91
CA LEU A 53 -7.74 0.78 -7.46
C LEU A 53 -8.99 1.20 -8.25
N GLU A 54 -9.74 2.20 -7.78
CA GLU A 54 -10.93 2.73 -8.46
C GLU A 54 -10.58 3.47 -9.74
N ALA A 55 -9.51 4.28 -9.73
CA ALA A 55 -9.06 5.03 -10.89
C ALA A 55 -8.56 4.10 -12.02
N ARG A 56 -7.97 2.95 -11.67
CA ARG A 56 -7.37 1.97 -12.61
C ARG A 56 -6.37 2.58 -13.60
N ASP A 57 -5.75 3.70 -13.22
CA ASP A 57 -4.74 4.38 -14.04
C ASP A 57 -3.35 3.78 -13.77
N TRP A 58 -3.14 2.57 -14.28
CA TRP A 58 -1.89 1.82 -14.09
C TRP A 58 -0.67 2.50 -14.71
N LYS A 59 -0.89 3.38 -15.70
CA LYS A 59 0.19 4.18 -16.25
C LYS A 59 0.70 5.16 -15.21
N THR A 60 -0.20 5.96 -14.62
CA THR A 60 0.16 6.94 -13.60
C THR A 60 0.72 6.27 -12.34
N VAL A 61 0.09 5.19 -11.86
CA VAL A 61 0.61 4.42 -10.71
C VAL A 61 1.99 3.84 -11.01
N GLY A 62 2.19 3.29 -12.21
CA GLY A 62 3.47 2.74 -12.63
C GLY A 62 4.57 3.79 -12.75
N GLU A 63 4.26 4.98 -13.27
CA GLU A 63 5.19 6.12 -13.31
C GLU A 63 5.61 6.55 -11.90
N PHE A 64 4.66 6.63 -10.96
CA PHE A 64 4.93 6.96 -9.56
C PHE A 64 5.80 5.93 -8.85
N VAL A 65 5.48 4.64 -8.99
CA VAL A 65 6.28 3.54 -8.41
C VAL A 65 7.70 3.53 -8.99
N LYS A 66 7.83 3.86 -10.27
CA LYS A 66 9.13 4.00 -10.92
C LYS A 66 9.90 5.22 -10.41
N GLU A 67 9.25 6.35 -10.22
CA GLU A 67 9.89 7.58 -9.75
C GLU A 67 10.36 7.46 -8.29
N HIS A 68 9.48 6.97 -7.41
CA HIS A 68 9.73 6.98 -5.96
C HIS A 68 10.28 5.64 -5.46
N GLY A 69 9.68 4.53 -5.87
CA GLY A 69 10.12 3.19 -5.49
C GLY A 69 11.27 2.63 -6.35
N ARG A 70 11.64 3.34 -7.43
CA ARG A 70 12.66 2.92 -8.42
C ARG A 70 12.38 1.56 -9.06
N ARG A 71 11.11 1.15 -9.13
CA ARG A 71 10.71 -0.16 -9.66
C ARG A 71 9.82 0.00 -10.89
N ARG A 72 10.05 -0.87 -11.87
CA ARG A 72 9.16 -1.00 -13.02
C ARG A 72 8.32 -2.26 -12.85
N LEU A 73 7.05 -2.06 -12.59
CA LEU A 73 6.08 -3.14 -12.46
C LEU A 73 5.13 -3.11 -13.66
N SER A 74 4.68 -4.29 -14.08
CA SER A 74 3.61 -4.40 -15.08
C SER A 74 2.28 -3.97 -14.45
N PRO A 75 1.27 -3.61 -15.25
CA PRO A 75 -0.06 -3.30 -14.74
C PRO A 75 -0.62 -4.38 -13.80
N GLU A 76 -0.42 -5.66 -14.13
CA GLU A 76 -0.89 -6.79 -13.32
C GLU A 76 -0.18 -6.84 -11.96
N ARG A 77 1.13 -6.54 -11.93
CA ARG A 77 1.89 -6.48 -10.67
C ARG A 77 1.54 -5.24 -9.84
N LEU A 78 1.20 -4.12 -10.48
CA LEU A 78 0.73 -2.92 -9.78
C LEU A 78 -0.63 -3.18 -9.11
N GLU A 79 -1.57 -3.78 -9.85
CA GLU A 79 -2.86 -4.18 -9.32
C GLU A 79 -2.69 -5.19 -8.17
N GLN A 80 -1.87 -6.23 -8.36
CA GLN A 80 -1.58 -7.21 -7.32
C GLN A 80 -0.96 -6.57 -6.07
N MET A 81 -0.06 -5.60 -6.23
CA MET A 81 0.53 -4.84 -5.13
C MET A 81 -0.54 -4.11 -4.32
N LEU A 82 -1.39 -3.34 -4.99
CA LEU A 82 -2.47 -2.60 -4.34
C LEU A 82 -3.47 -3.53 -3.64
N LEU A 83 -3.86 -4.64 -4.28
CA LEU A 83 -4.76 -5.63 -3.67
C LEU A 83 -4.14 -6.31 -2.43
N THR A 84 -2.84 -6.59 -2.47
CA THR A 84 -2.12 -7.21 -1.35
C THR A 84 -2.04 -6.25 -0.16
N ILE A 85 -1.69 -4.98 -0.42
CA ILE A 85 -1.68 -3.93 0.59
C ILE A 85 -3.08 -3.77 1.19
N LYS A 86 -4.12 -3.65 0.35
CA LYS A 86 -5.52 -3.53 0.78
C LYS A 86 -5.92 -4.65 1.74
N LYS A 87 -5.68 -5.91 1.35
CA LYS A 87 -5.98 -7.10 2.16
C LYS A 87 -5.39 -6.99 3.56
N HIS A 88 -4.10 -6.67 3.68
CA HIS A 88 -3.41 -6.61 4.98
C HIS A 88 -3.85 -5.42 5.84
N LEU A 89 -4.16 -4.28 5.21
CA LEU A 89 -4.76 -3.14 5.91
C LEU A 89 -6.13 -3.49 6.49
N GLU A 90 -7.02 -4.12 5.71
CA GLU A 90 -8.36 -4.55 6.17
C GLU A 90 -8.27 -5.55 7.32
N ILE A 91 -7.36 -6.52 7.24
CA ILE A 91 -7.11 -7.50 8.32
C ILE A 91 -6.63 -6.77 9.58
N GLY A 92 -5.63 -5.89 9.46
CA GLY A 92 -5.09 -5.13 10.58
C GLY A 92 -6.13 -4.23 11.24
N ILE A 93 -7.00 -3.59 10.46
CA ILE A 93 -8.10 -2.75 10.95
C ILE A 93 -9.11 -3.59 11.72
N ARG A 94 -9.58 -4.68 11.12
CA ARG A 94 -10.58 -5.57 11.73
C ARG A 94 -10.08 -6.21 13.02
N ASN A 95 -8.81 -6.64 13.04
CA ASN A 95 -8.20 -7.22 14.24
C ASN A 95 -8.17 -6.21 15.39
N HIS A 96 -7.86 -4.94 15.11
CA HIS A 96 -7.89 -3.90 16.11
C HIS A 96 -9.32 -3.65 16.63
N GLU A 97 -10.30 -3.52 15.73
CA GLU A 97 -11.71 -3.29 16.09
C GLU A 97 -12.30 -4.46 16.91
N ASN A 98 -11.90 -5.70 16.60
CA ASN A 98 -12.31 -6.86 17.37
C ASN A 98 -11.76 -6.88 18.81
N ILE A 99 -10.58 -6.30 19.03
CA ILE A 99 -9.91 -6.31 20.34
C ILE A 99 -10.32 -5.09 21.19
N PHE A 100 -10.44 -3.92 20.57
CA PHE A 100 -10.60 -2.64 21.27
C PHE A 100 -11.98 -1.99 21.07
N GLY A 101 -12.83 -2.53 20.19
CA GLY A 101 -14.11 -1.93 19.81
C GLY A 101 -14.00 -1.01 18.59
N LEU A 102 -15.15 -0.53 18.11
CA LEU A 102 -15.19 0.48 17.05
C LEU A 102 -14.78 1.83 17.66
N ASP A 103 -13.59 2.30 17.29
CA ASP A 103 -13.10 3.66 17.54
C ASP A 103 -13.83 4.68 16.65
#